data_AF-A0A7Y5IRZ2-F1
#
_entry.id   AF-A0A7Y5IRZ2-F1
#
_cell.length_a   1.000
_cell.length_b   1.000
_cell.length_c   1.000
_cell.angle_alpha   90.00
_cell.angle_beta   90.00
_cell.angle_gamma   90.00
#
_symmetry.space_group_name_H-M   'P 1'
#
loop_
_entity.id
_entity.type
_entity.pdbx_description
1 polymer ?
#
loop_
_entity_poly.entity_id
_entity_poly.type
_entity_poly.pdbx_seq_one_letter_code
_entity_poly.pdbx_strand_id
1 'polypeptide(L)'
;MMTLLIALGVQILGSPPQAGGIPIRTVADWSVEVGPGTVTLDGREITLARGETLVVEPPERRSIRDEAHPALPLFRPKAGGWLKGSRLEKLITVECTATGLLLPETVRVKAQASEGPVLSRGSDYEMDEFWGTIGRLEGGKIGEGIPVRIDYDYTPCRLDSVVVGPEGKVSLVRGTPGVGSIEPPRLAPGETAIANLWIPGPIPKLTAENLFPIERVESPPVAPVAERLLPKTLEKLRAGNEVTIVAWGDSVTDGGGVEKNPELRYQNQFAKALQERFPKAAIRMLTAGWGGQHSRGYMEAPPEGAKVFARDVLEPKPDLVTIEFVNDAYLSEEQTQEHYRKIKDILEANGSEIILITPHLVRPDWMAVTTMKFDEDPRPYVKGLYRFAKENGVALADGSRRWCELWRQGIPYVTLEANSINHPDARGHALFAEALMELFPE
;
A
#
# COMPACT_ATOMS: atom_id res chain seq x y z
N MET A 1 17.20 66.90 3.23
CA MET A 1 16.75 66.00 2.14
C MET A 1 16.99 64.59 2.64
N MET A 2 15.89 63.93 3.02
CA MET A 2 15.82 62.66 3.74
C MET A 2 16.00 61.51 2.74
N THR A 3 16.92 60.58 2.98
CA THR A 3 16.99 59.32 2.23
C THR A 3 16.66 58.18 3.19
N LEU A 4 15.48 57.61 2.97
CA LEU A 4 14.86 56.54 3.72
C LEU A 4 15.53 55.20 3.35
N LEU A 5 16.17 54.55 4.32
CA LEU A 5 16.58 53.14 4.22
C LEU A 5 15.37 52.27 4.57
N ILE A 6 14.77 51.63 3.57
CA ILE A 6 13.78 50.57 3.78
C ILE A 6 14.54 49.24 3.84
N ALA A 7 14.62 48.67 5.04
CA ALA A 7 15.00 47.28 5.23
C ALA A 7 13.82 46.39 4.80
N LEU A 8 13.94 45.70 3.67
CA LEU A 8 13.04 44.60 3.34
C LEU A 8 13.46 43.38 4.17
N GLY A 9 12.74 43.13 5.25
CA GLY A 9 12.79 41.86 5.96
C GLY A 9 12.28 40.76 5.04
N VAL A 10 13.12 39.75 4.79
CA VAL A 10 12.69 38.48 4.20
C VAL A 10 11.85 37.79 5.26
N GLN A 11 10.52 37.92 5.18
CA GLN A 11 9.61 37.02 5.85
C GLN A 11 9.81 35.64 5.22
N ILE A 12 10.48 34.75 5.95
CA ILE A 12 10.40 33.32 5.71
C ILE A 12 8.92 32.97 5.89
N LEU A 13 8.23 32.75 4.78
CA LEU A 13 6.88 32.20 4.77
C LEU A 13 6.96 30.82 5.42
N GLY A 14 6.69 30.77 6.72
CA GLY A 14 6.41 29.52 7.42
C GLY A 14 5.23 28.85 6.72
N SER A 15 5.38 27.57 6.42
CA SER A 15 4.28 26.70 5.99
C SER A 15 3.06 26.92 6.91
N PRO A 16 1.82 26.85 6.38
CA PRO A 16 0.63 26.98 7.21
C PRO A 16 0.66 25.92 8.33
N PRO A 17 0.10 26.24 9.52
CA PRO A 17 0.08 25.33 10.65
C PRO A 17 -0.54 23.99 10.24
N GLN A 18 0.19 22.92 10.53
CA GLN A 18 -0.22 21.53 10.38
C GLN A 18 -1.53 21.32 11.15
N ALA A 19 -2.56 20.78 10.49
CA ALA A 19 -3.82 20.48 11.14
C ALA A 19 -3.62 19.31 12.12
N GLY A 20 -4.07 19.43 13.37
CA GLY A 20 -4.31 18.29 14.26
C GLY A 20 -3.12 17.54 14.89
N GLY A 21 -1.85 17.90 14.63
CA GLY A 21 -0.66 17.22 15.16
C GLY A 21 0.41 18.16 15.71
N ILE A 22 1.43 17.61 16.40
CA ILE A 22 2.60 18.39 16.84
C ILE A 22 3.49 18.69 15.62
N PRO A 23 3.88 19.96 15.39
CA PRO A 23 4.66 20.32 14.21
C PRO A 23 6.03 19.64 14.21
N ILE A 24 6.43 19.09 13.07
CA ILE A 24 7.74 18.48 12.87
C ILE A 24 8.37 18.95 11.56
N ARG A 25 9.67 19.28 11.58
CA ARG A 25 10.41 19.76 10.40
C ARG A 25 11.86 19.26 10.41
N THR A 26 12.49 19.20 9.24
CA THR A 26 13.93 18.97 9.15
C THR A 26 14.71 20.25 9.47
N VAL A 27 15.81 20.13 10.21
CA VAL A 27 16.68 21.26 10.60
C VAL A 27 18.15 21.05 10.22
N ALA A 28 18.54 19.81 9.92
CA ALA A 28 19.80 19.44 9.28
C ALA A 28 19.57 18.15 8.47
N ASP A 29 20.58 17.70 7.73
CA ASP A 29 20.45 16.54 6.82
C ASP A 29 19.88 15.29 7.51
N TRP A 30 20.24 15.08 8.77
CA TRP A 30 19.84 13.94 9.60
C TRP A 30 19.34 14.40 10.97
N SER A 31 18.61 15.52 11.00
CA SER A 31 18.02 16.03 12.24
C SER A 31 16.65 16.64 12.01
N VAL A 32 15.75 16.34 12.93
CA VAL A 32 14.38 16.86 12.94
C VAL A 32 14.16 17.68 14.20
N GLU A 33 13.37 18.74 14.08
CA GLU A 33 12.88 19.52 15.20
C GLU A 33 11.39 19.24 15.36
N VAL A 34 11.02 18.79 16.56
CA VAL A 34 9.65 18.74 17.03
C VAL A 34 9.37 20.09 17.65
N GLY A 35 8.39 20.84 17.14
CA GLY A 35 8.03 22.15 17.67
C GLY A 35 7.14 22.06 18.92
N PRO A 36 6.88 23.19 19.58
CA PRO A 36 5.91 23.23 20.67
C PRO A 36 4.48 22.98 20.16
N GLY A 37 3.61 22.46 21.01
CA GLY A 37 2.22 22.19 20.65
C GLY A 37 1.49 21.31 21.66
N THR A 38 0.18 21.15 21.47
CA THR A 38 -0.65 20.23 22.25
C THR A 38 -1.47 19.35 21.31
N VAL A 39 -1.52 18.05 21.60
CA VAL A 39 -2.35 17.07 20.89
C VAL A 39 -2.95 16.07 21.88
N THR A 40 -4.13 15.54 21.60
CA THR A 40 -4.70 14.40 22.34
C THR A 40 -4.47 13.12 21.54
N LEU A 41 -3.68 12.19 22.07
CA LEU A 41 -3.41 10.88 21.47
C LEU A 41 -3.65 9.79 22.50
N ASP A 42 -4.34 8.71 22.13
CA ASP A 42 -4.70 7.60 23.02
C ASP A 42 -5.35 8.05 24.34
N GLY A 43 -6.19 9.09 24.29
CA GLY A 43 -6.85 9.67 25.46
C GLY A 43 -5.95 10.50 26.38
N ARG A 44 -4.68 10.72 26.01
CA ARG A 44 -3.73 11.54 26.77
C ARG A 44 -3.52 12.88 26.08
N GLU A 45 -3.61 13.96 26.85
CA GLU A 45 -3.17 15.29 26.40
C GLU A 45 -1.64 15.36 26.49
N ILE A 46 -0.99 15.61 25.36
CA ILE A 46 0.45 15.74 25.23
C ILE A 46 0.74 17.21 24.94
N THR A 47 1.43 17.89 25.85
CA THR A 47 1.85 19.29 25.67
C THR A 47 3.36 19.38 25.67
N LEU A 48 3.93 19.92 24.59
CA LEU A 48 5.33 20.30 24.48
C LEU A 48 5.47 21.82 24.56
N ALA A 49 6.01 22.30 25.68
CA ALA A 49 6.17 23.74 25.92
C ALA A 49 7.27 24.38 25.05
N ARG A 50 8.25 23.59 24.61
CA ARG A 50 9.35 24.02 23.76
C ARG A 50 9.64 22.96 22.71
N GLY A 51 10.29 23.37 21.63
CA GLY A 51 10.75 22.42 20.64
C GLY A 51 11.97 21.62 21.11
N GLU A 52 12.13 20.41 20.58
CA GLU A 52 13.22 19.49 20.84
C GLU A 52 13.83 19.03 19.50
N THR A 53 15.16 19.05 19.39
CA THR A 53 15.87 18.56 18.19
C THR A 53 16.36 17.13 18.42
N LEU A 54 16.03 16.25 17.49
CA LEU A 54 16.45 14.85 17.49
C LEU A 54 17.40 14.60 16.32
N VAL A 55 18.47 13.87 16.59
CA VAL A 55 19.36 13.32 15.56
C VAL A 55 18.80 11.98 15.12
N VAL A 56 18.72 11.79 13.80
CA VAL A 56 18.23 10.56 13.17
C VAL A 56 19.42 9.86 12.55
N GLU A 57 19.60 8.57 12.82
CA GLU A 57 20.71 7.84 12.20
C GLU A 57 20.47 7.68 10.68
N PRO A 58 21.48 7.92 9.83
CA PRO A 58 21.37 7.62 8.41
C PRO A 58 21.03 6.14 8.15
N PRO A 59 20.49 5.79 6.97
CA PRO A 59 20.25 4.41 6.59
C PRO A 59 21.59 3.67 6.47
N GLU A 60 21.62 2.44 6.98
CA GLU A 60 22.82 1.61 6.99
C GLU A 60 22.92 0.78 5.71
N ARG A 61 24.07 0.87 5.04
CA ARG A 61 24.42 -0.05 3.96
C ARG A 61 24.59 -1.47 4.52
N ARG A 62 24.02 -2.46 3.83
CA ARG A 62 24.21 -3.88 4.08
C ARG A 62 24.98 -4.51 2.93
N SER A 63 25.94 -5.37 3.25
CA SER A 63 26.80 -6.04 2.29
C SER A 63 26.51 -7.52 2.23
N ILE A 64 26.15 -8.00 1.06
CA ILE A 64 25.98 -9.41 0.74
C ILE A 64 27.18 -9.86 -0.08
N ARG A 65 27.75 -10.99 0.34
CA ARG A 65 28.91 -11.59 -0.31
C ARG A 65 28.56 -13.02 -0.64
N ASP A 66 28.91 -13.44 -1.85
CA ASP A 66 28.77 -14.80 -2.33
C ASP A 66 27.36 -15.38 -2.29
N GLU A 67 26.34 -14.55 -2.53
CA GLU A 67 24.98 -15.04 -2.71
C GLU A 67 24.94 -16.06 -3.83
N ALA A 68 24.46 -17.26 -3.51
CA ALA A 68 24.47 -18.39 -4.43
C ALA A 68 23.28 -18.29 -5.39
N HIS A 69 23.56 -18.22 -6.69
CA HIS A 69 22.54 -18.41 -7.71
C HIS A 69 22.89 -19.70 -8.47
N PRO A 70 22.09 -20.78 -8.32
CA PRO A 70 22.40 -22.07 -8.95
C PRO A 70 22.40 -21.99 -10.48
N ALA A 71 21.61 -21.06 -11.03
CA ALA A 71 21.64 -20.67 -12.42
C ALA A 71 21.02 -19.28 -12.58
N LEU A 72 21.39 -18.56 -13.64
CA LEU A 72 20.67 -17.37 -14.09
C LEU A 72 19.82 -17.69 -15.32
N PRO A 73 18.54 -17.29 -15.35
CA PRO A 73 17.73 -17.37 -16.57
C PRO A 73 18.24 -16.36 -17.59
N LEU A 74 17.82 -16.52 -18.85
CA LEU A 74 18.03 -15.48 -19.86
C LEU A 74 17.41 -14.16 -19.39
N PHE A 75 18.15 -13.07 -19.55
CA PHE A 75 17.63 -11.74 -19.26
C PHE A 75 16.50 -11.39 -20.24
N ARG A 76 15.35 -10.95 -19.71
CA ARG A 76 14.15 -10.64 -20.50
C ARG A 76 13.91 -9.13 -20.51
N PRO A 77 14.53 -8.35 -21.41
CA PRO A 77 14.50 -6.89 -21.34
C PRO A 77 13.10 -6.28 -21.49
N LYS A 78 12.17 -7.00 -22.12
CA LYS A 78 10.78 -6.58 -22.34
C LYS A 78 9.79 -7.04 -21.25
N ALA A 79 10.24 -7.82 -20.27
CA ALA A 79 9.40 -8.24 -19.16
C ALA A 79 9.27 -7.12 -18.10
N GLY A 80 8.25 -7.23 -17.23
CA GLY A 80 8.20 -6.42 -16.00
C GLY A 80 9.47 -6.60 -15.18
N GLY A 81 9.93 -5.55 -14.51
CA GLY A 81 11.26 -5.50 -13.89
C GLY A 81 11.58 -6.66 -12.95
N TRP A 82 10.60 -7.09 -12.14
CA TRP A 82 10.70 -8.24 -11.23
C TRP A 82 10.74 -9.61 -11.94
N LEU A 83 10.47 -9.65 -13.25
CA LEU A 83 10.50 -10.84 -14.10
C LEU A 83 11.66 -10.86 -15.10
N LYS A 84 12.50 -9.82 -15.16
CA LYS A 84 13.59 -9.75 -16.15
C LYS A 84 14.71 -10.78 -15.90
N GLY A 85 14.85 -11.29 -14.68
CA GLY A 85 15.86 -12.29 -14.32
C GLY A 85 15.61 -12.93 -12.95
N SER A 86 16.63 -13.58 -12.39
CA SER A 86 16.66 -14.01 -10.98
C SER A 86 16.63 -12.79 -10.06
N ARG A 87 15.98 -12.92 -8.89
CA ARG A 87 15.88 -11.85 -7.88
C ARG A 87 16.99 -12.00 -6.86
N LEU A 88 17.65 -10.90 -6.48
CA LEU A 88 18.61 -10.91 -5.37
C LEU A 88 17.89 -11.17 -4.04
N GLU A 89 18.37 -12.15 -3.27
CA GLU A 89 17.62 -12.77 -2.16
C GLU A 89 17.20 -11.74 -1.11
N LYS A 90 18.09 -10.81 -0.74
CA LYS A 90 17.80 -9.83 0.32
C LYS A 90 16.89 -8.68 -0.11
N LEU A 91 16.55 -8.62 -1.40
CA LEU A 91 15.59 -7.67 -1.94
C LEU A 91 14.21 -8.29 -2.17
N ILE A 92 14.06 -9.61 -2.03
CA ILE A 92 12.80 -10.29 -2.30
C ILE A 92 11.71 -9.81 -1.33
N THR A 93 10.58 -9.44 -1.91
CA THR A 93 9.30 -9.17 -1.23
C THR A 93 8.27 -10.21 -1.71
N VAL A 94 6.99 -10.06 -1.35
CA VAL A 94 5.94 -10.96 -1.85
C VAL A 94 5.93 -10.92 -3.39
N GLU A 95 6.20 -12.06 -4.04
CA GLU A 95 6.20 -12.27 -5.51
C GLU A 95 7.19 -11.42 -6.34
N CYS A 96 7.72 -10.32 -5.79
CA CYS A 96 8.54 -9.32 -6.46
C CYS A 96 9.85 -9.08 -5.70
N THR A 97 10.38 -7.86 -5.82
CA THR A 97 11.51 -7.31 -5.07
C THR A 97 11.19 -5.88 -4.65
N ALA A 98 11.72 -5.44 -3.52
CA ALA A 98 11.68 -4.05 -3.11
C ALA A 98 12.53 -3.20 -4.06
N THR A 99 11.97 -2.07 -4.47
CA THR A 99 12.56 -1.26 -5.54
C THR A 99 13.48 -0.16 -5.03
N GLY A 100 14.57 0.10 -5.76
CA GLY A 100 15.47 1.22 -5.49
C GLY A 100 16.38 1.04 -4.26
N LEU A 101 16.41 -0.16 -3.66
CA LEU A 101 17.23 -0.44 -2.48
C LEU A 101 18.63 -0.94 -2.82
N LEU A 102 18.82 -1.51 -4.01
CA LEU A 102 20.12 -1.97 -4.51
C LEU A 102 21.06 -0.78 -4.72
N LEU A 103 22.35 -0.97 -4.44
CA LEU A 103 23.42 -0.07 -4.89
C LEU A 103 24.06 -0.68 -6.14
N PRO A 104 23.61 -0.30 -7.36
CA PRO A 104 23.92 -1.04 -8.58
C PRO A 104 25.43 -1.12 -8.88
N GLU A 105 26.17 -0.08 -8.50
CA GLU A 105 27.62 0.03 -8.68
C GLU A 105 28.43 -1.00 -7.88
N THR A 106 27.80 -1.63 -6.89
CA THR A 106 28.45 -2.62 -6.01
C THR A 106 28.26 -4.06 -6.47
N VAL A 107 27.42 -4.29 -7.49
CA VAL A 107 27.11 -5.63 -7.98
C VAL A 107 28.33 -6.25 -8.67
N ARG A 108 28.77 -7.40 -8.18
CA ARG A 108 29.86 -8.18 -8.75
C ARG A 108 29.43 -9.63 -8.93
N VAL A 109 29.31 -10.06 -10.18
CA VAL A 109 28.98 -11.45 -10.53
C VAL A 109 30.27 -12.23 -10.78
N LYS A 110 30.41 -13.37 -10.11
CA LYS A 110 31.58 -14.25 -10.17
C LYS A 110 31.16 -15.62 -10.67
N ALA A 111 31.94 -16.19 -11.60
CA ALA A 111 31.62 -17.47 -12.20
C ALA A 111 31.86 -18.63 -11.21
N GLN A 112 30.89 -19.54 -11.06
CA GLN A 112 30.95 -20.82 -10.34
C GLN A 112 31.22 -20.75 -8.82
N ALA A 113 32.22 -20.01 -8.37
CA ALA A 113 32.70 -19.97 -6.99
C ALA A 113 33.14 -18.56 -6.56
N SER A 114 33.41 -18.41 -5.26
CA SER A 114 33.75 -17.12 -4.63
C SER A 114 35.04 -16.48 -5.14
N GLU A 115 36.03 -17.30 -5.46
CA GLU A 115 37.29 -16.89 -6.09
C GLU A 115 37.24 -16.98 -7.63
N GLY A 116 36.05 -17.17 -8.19
CA GLY A 116 35.85 -17.26 -9.63
C GLY A 116 36.12 -15.95 -10.35
N PRO A 117 36.38 -15.99 -11.67
CA PRO A 117 36.57 -14.79 -12.46
C PRO A 117 35.31 -13.92 -12.42
N VAL A 118 35.53 -12.60 -12.35
CA VAL A 118 34.46 -11.60 -12.44
C VAL A 118 33.93 -11.56 -13.86
N LEU A 119 32.61 -11.56 -13.97
CA LEU A 119 31.87 -11.51 -15.22
C LEU A 119 31.49 -10.06 -15.55
N SER A 120 31.35 -9.77 -16.83
CA SER A 120 31.13 -8.42 -17.33
C SER A 120 29.65 -8.19 -17.64
N ARG A 121 29.07 -7.15 -17.04
CA ARG A 121 27.73 -6.67 -17.41
C ARG A 121 27.71 -6.19 -18.86
N GLY A 122 26.61 -6.43 -19.57
CA GLY A 122 26.44 -6.09 -20.98
C GLY A 122 27.07 -7.10 -21.95
N SER A 123 27.87 -8.05 -21.47
CA SER A 123 28.38 -9.16 -22.28
C SER A 123 28.02 -10.54 -21.71
N ASP A 124 28.17 -10.74 -20.41
CA ASP A 124 27.93 -12.03 -19.74
C ASP A 124 26.54 -12.09 -19.09
N TYR A 125 26.09 -10.95 -18.55
CA TYR A 125 24.79 -10.79 -17.89
C TYR A 125 24.26 -9.37 -18.06
N GLU A 126 22.99 -9.17 -17.77
CA GLU A 126 22.34 -7.87 -17.60
C GLU A 126 21.50 -7.86 -16.32
N MET A 127 21.20 -6.67 -15.80
CA MET A 127 20.38 -6.50 -14.61
C MET A 127 19.40 -5.33 -14.74
N ASP A 128 18.26 -5.48 -14.08
CA ASP A 128 17.39 -4.37 -13.75
C ASP A 128 17.84 -3.77 -12.41
N GLU A 129 18.39 -2.56 -12.44
CA GLU A 129 18.95 -1.90 -11.26
C GLU A 129 17.89 -1.51 -10.24
N PHE A 130 16.72 -1.11 -10.72
CA PHE A 130 15.65 -0.64 -9.87
C PHE A 130 14.98 -1.82 -9.15
N TRP A 131 14.83 -2.95 -9.83
CA TRP A 131 14.22 -4.16 -9.27
C TRP A 131 15.22 -5.16 -8.69
N GLY A 132 16.52 -4.96 -8.88
CA GLY A 132 17.53 -5.93 -8.44
C GLY A 132 17.31 -7.33 -9.03
N THR A 133 16.94 -7.41 -10.31
CA THR A 133 16.87 -8.67 -11.04
C THR A 133 18.02 -8.83 -12.00
N ILE A 134 18.52 -10.06 -12.17
CA ILE A 134 19.73 -10.34 -12.93
C ILE A 134 19.56 -11.59 -13.81
N GLY A 135 19.99 -11.51 -15.06
CA GLY A 135 19.87 -12.61 -16.03
C GLY A 135 21.11 -12.73 -16.90
N ARG A 136 21.41 -13.93 -17.38
CA ARG A 136 22.50 -14.18 -18.33
C ARG A 136 22.14 -13.64 -19.72
N LEU A 137 23.16 -13.28 -20.49
CA LEU A 137 23.01 -12.91 -21.91
C LEU A 137 23.36 -14.08 -22.83
N GLU A 138 22.72 -14.14 -24.00
CA GLU A 138 23.09 -15.11 -25.04
C GLU A 138 24.52 -14.82 -25.56
N GLY A 139 25.30 -15.88 -25.77
CA GLY A 139 26.70 -15.76 -26.21
C GLY A 139 27.68 -15.28 -25.12
N GLY A 140 27.18 -14.97 -23.92
CA GLY A 140 28.00 -14.63 -22.75
C GLY A 140 28.67 -15.85 -22.11
N LYS A 141 29.56 -15.61 -21.14
CA LYS A 141 30.30 -16.66 -20.42
C LYS A 141 29.45 -17.46 -19.41
N ILE A 142 28.23 -17.01 -19.10
CA ILE A 142 27.30 -17.74 -18.22
C ILE A 142 26.48 -18.69 -19.07
N GLY A 143 26.89 -19.97 -19.09
CA GLY A 143 26.09 -21.03 -19.70
C GLY A 143 24.79 -21.30 -18.94
N GLU A 144 23.86 -21.98 -19.60
CA GLU A 144 22.64 -22.48 -18.94
C GLU A 144 23.00 -23.47 -17.83
N GLY A 145 22.34 -23.36 -16.67
CA GLY A 145 22.59 -24.22 -15.51
C GLY A 145 23.94 -23.98 -14.82
N ILE A 146 24.74 -23.01 -15.26
CA ILE A 146 26.03 -22.69 -14.64
C ILE A 146 25.79 -21.76 -13.44
N PRO A 147 26.26 -22.15 -12.23
CA PRO A 147 26.07 -21.34 -11.04
C PRO A 147 26.96 -20.10 -11.05
N VAL A 148 26.51 -19.08 -10.34
CA VAL A 148 27.26 -17.85 -10.07
C VAL A 148 27.22 -17.48 -8.60
N ARG A 149 28.18 -16.65 -8.18
CA ARG A 149 28.19 -15.99 -6.88
C ARG A 149 28.04 -14.50 -7.10
N ILE A 150 27.16 -13.85 -6.34
CA ILE A 150 26.88 -12.43 -6.49
C ILE A 150 27.21 -11.71 -5.19
N ASP A 151 28.13 -10.75 -5.27
CA ASP A 151 28.32 -9.74 -4.23
C ASP A 151 27.48 -8.52 -4.59
N TYR A 152 26.83 -7.90 -3.61
CA TYR A 152 26.14 -6.64 -3.78
C TYR A 152 25.95 -5.96 -2.42
N ASP A 153 25.79 -4.66 -2.44
CA ASP A 153 25.34 -3.89 -1.30
C ASP A 153 23.92 -3.36 -1.55
N TYR A 154 23.14 -3.24 -0.49
CA TYR A 154 21.81 -2.62 -0.54
C TYR A 154 21.56 -1.81 0.73
N THR A 155 20.58 -0.93 0.67
CA THR A 155 20.18 -0.09 1.80
C THR A 155 18.72 -0.34 2.14
N PRO A 156 18.41 -1.10 3.21
CA PRO A 156 17.03 -1.40 3.60
C PRO A 156 16.27 -0.15 4.01
N CYS A 157 14.95 -0.23 3.91
CA CYS A 157 14.05 0.78 4.46
C CYS A 157 14.02 0.73 5.99
N ARG A 158 13.59 1.80 6.64
CA ARG A 158 13.38 1.87 8.09
C ARG A 158 12.30 2.88 8.43
N LEU A 159 11.45 2.58 9.41
CA LEU A 159 10.47 3.51 9.96
C LEU A 159 10.82 3.77 11.43
N ASP A 160 11.26 4.97 11.76
CA ASP A 160 11.54 5.36 13.16
C ASP A 160 10.33 6.09 13.74
N SER A 161 10.14 6.05 15.06
CA SER A 161 9.07 6.80 15.75
C SER A 161 9.65 7.89 16.62
N VAL A 162 9.09 9.10 16.49
CA VAL A 162 9.26 10.16 17.48
C VAL A 162 8.21 9.97 18.56
N VAL A 163 8.64 9.84 19.81
CA VAL A 163 7.78 9.51 20.94
C VAL A 163 7.90 10.53 22.06
N VAL A 164 6.84 10.64 22.85
CA VAL A 164 6.83 11.35 24.13
C VAL A 164 6.68 10.34 25.26
N GLY A 165 7.63 10.33 26.18
CA GLY A 165 7.61 9.48 27.36
C GLY A 165 6.70 10.03 28.48
N PRO A 166 6.53 9.27 29.58
CA PRO A 166 5.69 9.66 30.72
C PRO A 166 6.05 11.00 31.36
N GLU A 167 7.33 11.37 31.33
CA GLU A 167 7.86 12.63 31.88
C GLU A 167 7.80 13.80 30.87
N GLY A 168 7.15 13.62 29.71
CA GLY A 168 7.10 14.62 28.65
C GLY A 168 8.38 14.72 27.81
N LYS A 169 9.37 13.85 28.06
CA LYS A 169 10.61 13.78 27.28
C LYS A 169 10.33 13.30 25.86
N VAL A 170 10.82 14.05 24.88
CA VAL A 170 10.79 13.66 23.46
C VAL A 170 12.02 12.81 23.15
N SER A 171 11.83 11.69 22.45
CA SER A 171 12.93 10.82 22.01
C SER A 171 12.62 10.13 20.68
N LEU A 172 13.66 9.58 20.05
CA LEU A 172 13.54 8.75 18.86
C LEU A 172 13.61 7.27 19.26
N VAL A 173 12.64 6.47 18.81
CA VAL A 173 12.70 5.01 18.83
C VAL A 173 13.04 4.55 17.42
N ARG A 174 14.20 3.91 17.28
CA ARG A 174 14.68 3.42 15.98
C ARG A 174 13.89 2.16 15.57
N GLY A 175 13.46 2.14 14.31
CA GLY A 175 12.82 0.97 13.70
C GLY A 175 13.80 -0.12 13.31
N THR A 176 13.25 -1.31 13.02
CA THR A 176 14.02 -2.42 12.45
C THR A 176 14.16 -2.20 10.94
N PRO A 177 15.38 -2.16 10.39
CA PRO A 177 15.55 -2.08 8.95
C PRO A 177 15.01 -3.32 8.22
N GLY A 178 14.33 -3.14 7.09
CA GLY A 178 13.74 -4.23 6.31
C GLY A 178 13.42 -3.87 4.85
N VAL A 179 12.73 -4.78 4.16
CA VAL A 179 12.23 -4.61 2.79
C VAL A 179 10.76 -5.06 2.74
N GLY A 180 9.94 -4.50 1.84
CA GLY A 180 8.52 -4.83 1.78
C GLY A 180 7.73 -4.13 2.90
N SER A 181 6.91 -4.91 3.62
CA SER A 181 6.13 -4.42 4.75
C SER A 181 7.02 -4.01 5.92
N ILE A 182 6.85 -2.77 6.40
CA ILE A 182 7.56 -2.23 7.56
C ILE A 182 6.54 -1.79 8.60
N GLU A 183 6.76 -2.19 9.84
CA GLU A 183 5.95 -1.78 10.98
C GLU A 183 6.62 -0.61 11.71
N PRO A 184 5.84 0.30 12.32
CA PRO A 184 6.36 1.19 13.35
C PRO A 184 7.05 0.38 14.46
N PRO A 185 8.11 0.90 15.09
CA PRO A 185 8.76 0.24 16.22
C PRO A 185 7.78 0.06 17.38
N ARG A 186 7.96 -1.04 18.12
CA ARG A 186 7.22 -1.25 19.36
C ARG A 186 7.65 -0.24 20.41
N LEU A 187 6.67 0.45 20.99
CA LEU A 187 6.89 1.45 22.04
C LEU A 187 6.96 0.82 23.44
N ALA A 188 7.67 1.47 24.35
CA ALA A 188 7.68 1.08 25.76
C ALA A 188 6.37 1.52 26.45
N PRO A 189 5.98 0.87 27.57
CA PRO A 189 4.79 1.29 28.31
C PRO A 189 4.83 2.77 28.72
N GLY A 190 3.77 3.50 28.41
CA GLY A 190 3.64 4.92 28.75
C GLY A 190 4.29 5.88 27.75
N GLU A 191 4.92 5.39 26.69
CA GLU A 191 5.29 6.20 25.52
C GLU A 191 4.10 6.36 24.57
N THR A 192 4.04 7.51 23.90
CA THR A 192 3.08 7.77 22.82
C THR A 192 3.83 8.32 21.61
N ALA A 193 3.64 7.70 20.44
CA ALA A 193 4.20 8.23 19.20
C ALA A 193 3.45 9.49 18.78
N ILE A 194 4.21 10.50 18.32
CA ILE A 194 3.68 11.77 17.80
C ILE A 194 4.02 12.00 16.32
N ALA A 195 4.97 11.25 15.79
CA ALA A 195 5.30 11.19 14.37
C ALA A 195 6.09 9.91 14.07
N ASN A 196 6.09 9.48 12.81
CA ASN A 196 7.07 8.54 12.29
C ASN A 196 7.96 9.19 11.23
N LEU A 197 9.19 8.69 11.10
CA LEU A 197 10.19 9.11 10.14
C LEU A 197 10.45 7.96 9.17
N TRP A 198 10.05 8.14 7.92
CA TRP A 198 10.22 7.14 6.87
C TRP A 198 11.55 7.32 6.15
N ILE A 199 12.38 6.27 6.20
CA ILE A 199 13.67 6.21 5.54
C ILE A 199 13.55 5.15 4.43
N PRO A 200 13.30 5.55 3.17
CA PRO A 200 12.93 4.64 2.06
C PRO A 200 14.12 3.88 1.44
N GLY A 201 15.23 3.72 2.16
CA GLY A 201 16.48 3.19 1.63
C GLY A 201 17.52 4.30 1.35
N PRO A 202 18.23 4.27 0.21
CA PRO A 202 19.38 5.15 -0.02
C PRO A 202 18.95 6.60 -0.34
N ILE A 203 18.92 7.44 0.69
CA ILE A 203 18.72 8.89 0.57
C ILE A 203 19.90 9.65 1.20
N PRO A 204 20.28 10.82 0.68
CA PRO A 204 21.40 11.59 1.24
C PRO A 204 21.04 12.34 2.52
N LYS A 205 19.76 12.70 2.68
CA LYS A 205 19.22 13.49 3.78
C LYS A 205 17.72 13.33 3.89
N LEU A 206 17.18 13.67 5.06
CA LEU A 206 15.74 13.80 5.30
C LEU A 206 15.17 15.04 4.60
N THR A 207 13.91 14.93 4.21
CA THR A 207 13.07 16.00 3.66
C THR A 207 11.70 15.96 4.32
N ALA A 208 10.83 16.93 3.99
CA ALA A 208 9.44 16.91 4.47
C ALA A 208 8.68 15.63 4.08
N GLU A 209 9.02 14.99 2.95
CA GLU A 209 8.41 13.73 2.50
C GLU A 209 8.75 12.53 3.40
N ASN A 210 9.77 12.66 4.25
CA ASN A 210 10.16 11.63 5.21
C ASN A 210 9.42 11.76 6.55
N LEU A 211 8.70 12.87 6.79
CA LEU A 211 8.08 13.16 8.09
C LEU A 211 6.58 12.85 8.05
N PHE A 212 6.12 11.94 8.90
CA PHE A 212 4.71 11.55 8.99
C PHE A 212 4.19 11.91 10.38
N PRO A 213 3.68 13.14 10.59
CA PRO A 213 3.10 13.53 11.87
C PRO A 213 1.86 12.68 12.19
N ILE A 214 1.63 12.43 13.47
CA ILE A 214 0.41 11.77 13.94
C ILE A 214 -0.55 12.87 14.38
N GLU A 215 -1.67 12.94 13.67
CA GLU A 215 -2.76 13.86 13.88
C GLU A 215 -3.92 13.14 14.58
N ARG A 216 -4.73 13.90 15.31
CA ARG A 216 -6.04 13.42 15.74
C ARG A 216 -6.97 13.38 14.53
N VAL A 217 -7.21 12.20 13.99
CA VAL A 217 -8.22 11.98 12.96
C VAL A 217 -9.52 11.60 13.65
N GLU A 218 -10.47 12.53 13.72
CA GLU A 218 -11.84 12.18 14.07
C GLU A 218 -12.53 11.62 12.83
N SER A 219 -12.85 10.32 12.85
CA SER A 219 -13.71 9.75 11.82
C SER A 219 -15.11 10.35 11.98
N PRO A 220 -15.65 11.03 10.97
CA PRO A 220 -17.03 11.49 11.05
C PRO A 220 -17.95 10.27 11.21
N PRO A 221 -19.04 10.36 11.98
CA PRO A 221 -20.01 9.28 12.06
C PRO A 221 -20.58 9.03 10.66
N VAL A 222 -20.31 7.85 10.11
CA VAL A 222 -20.90 7.42 8.84
C VAL A 222 -22.28 6.87 9.15
N ALA A 223 -23.33 7.54 8.66
CA ALA A 223 -24.68 6.98 8.75
C ALA A 223 -24.74 5.67 7.95
N PRO A 224 -25.24 4.56 8.52
CA PRO A 224 -25.30 3.28 7.84
C PRO A 224 -25.99 3.38 6.48
N VAL A 225 -25.27 3.08 5.42
CA VAL A 225 -25.73 3.22 4.02
C VAL A 225 -26.59 2.03 3.60
N ALA A 226 -26.37 0.86 4.21
CA ALA A 226 -27.03 -0.39 3.87
C ALA A 226 -28.55 -0.32 3.99
N GLU A 227 -29.10 0.44 4.92
CA GLU A 227 -30.56 0.59 5.08
C GLU A 227 -31.22 1.19 3.84
N ARG A 228 -30.50 2.06 3.12
CA ARG A 228 -31.00 2.73 1.92
C ARG A 228 -30.63 1.99 0.65
N LEU A 229 -29.39 1.50 0.55
CA LEU A 229 -28.82 1.01 -0.70
C LEU A 229 -28.67 -0.51 -0.78
N LEU A 230 -28.80 -1.22 0.35
CA LEU A 230 -28.74 -2.69 0.43
C LEU A 230 -29.94 -3.28 1.20
N PRO A 231 -31.18 -2.82 0.97
CA PRO A 231 -32.32 -3.18 1.80
C PRO A 231 -32.61 -4.69 1.80
N LYS A 232 -32.42 -5.40 0.69
CA LYS A 232 -32.74 -6.85 0.60
C LYS A 232 -31.71 -7.68 1.36
N THR A 233 -30.43 -7.35 1.22
CA THR A 233 -29.35 -8.00 1.95
C THR A 233 -29.53 -7.78 3.45
N LEU A 234 -29.79 -6.52 3.86
CA LEU A 234 -29.98 -6.18 5.27
C LEU A 234 -31.23 -6.85 5.88
N GLU A 235 -32.32 -6.95 5.12
CA GLU A 235 -33.51 -7.70 5.54
C GLU A 235 -33.18 -9.17 5.82
N LYS A 236 -32.48 -9.84 4.88
CA LYS A 236 -32.05 -11.23 5.07
C LYS A 236 -31.15 -11.40 6.30
N LEU A 237 -30.16 -10.51 6.46
CA LEU A 237 -29.27 -10.51 7.63
C LEU A 237 -30.05 -10.40 8.94
N ARG A 238 -30.98 -9.44 9.03
CA ARG A 238 -31.81 -9.22 10.23
C ARG A 238 -32.78 -10.37 10.51
N ALA A 239 -33.31 -11.00 9.46
CA ALA A 239 -34.20 -12.15 9.56
C ALA A 239 -33.48 -13.44 9.97
N GLY A 240 -32.14 -13.48 9.92
CA GLY A 240 -31.36 -14.69 10.17
C GLY A 240 -31.38 -15.67 8.98
N ASN A 241 -31.64 -15.17 7.78
CA ASN A 241 -31.62 -15.99 6.56
C ASN A 241 -30.18 -16.18 6.06
N GLU A 242 -30.00 -17.13 5.14
CA GLU A 242 -28.74 -17.26 4.41
C GLU A 242 -28.55 -16.06 3.45
N VAL A 243 -27.35 -15.49 3.48
CA VAL A 243 -26.89 -14.43 2.58
C VAL A 243 -25.68 -14.94 1.80
N THR A 244 -25.80 -15.02 0.48
CA THR A 244 -24.67 -15.33 -0.40
C THR A 244 -24.01 -14.06 -0.90
N ILE A 245 -22.72 -13.89 -0.59
CA ILE A 245 -21.91 -12.75 -1.01
C ILE A 245 -20.81 -13.24 -1.94
N VAL A 246 -20.62 -12.57 -3.08
CA VAL A 246 -19.47 -12.80 -3.96
C VAL A 246 -18.56 -11.57 -3.93
N ALA A 247 -17.32 -11.77 -3.50
CA ALA A 247 -16.26 -10.78 -3.68
C ALA A 247 -15.62 -10.95 -5.06
N TRP A 248 -15.84 -10.00 -5.95
CA TRP A 248 -15.37 -10.03 -7.34
C TRP A 248 -14.30 -8.95 -7.55
N GLY A 249 -13.14 -9.36 -8.04
CA GLY A 249 -12.00 -8.45 -8.14
C GLY A 249 -10.75 -9.05 -8.74
N ASP A 250 -9.63 -8.34 -8.56
CA ASP A 250 -8.32 -8.72 -9.10
C ASP A 250 -7.44 -9.49 -8.11
N SER A 251 -6.11 -9.24 -8.11
CA SER A 251 -5.16 -9.92 -7.22
C SER A 251 -5.40 -9.59 -5.75
N VAL A 252 -5.86 -8.39 -5.41
CA VAL A 252 -6.16 -8.07 -4.02
C VAL A 252 -7.33 -8.89 -3.52
N THR A 253 -8.39 -9.01 -4.32
CA THR A 253 -9.51 -9.92 -4.01
C THR A 253 -9.10 -11.39 -4.00
N ASP A 254 -8.12 -11.81 -4.80
CA ASP A 254 -7.54 -13.17 -4.76
C ASP A 254 -6.61 -13.41 -3.54
N GLY A 255 -6.33 -12.37 -2.76
CA GLY A 255 -5.56 -12.42 -1.51
C GLY A 255 -4.09 -12.07 -1.65
N GLY A 256 -3.71 -11.30 -2.68
CA GLY A 256 -2.35 -10.81 -2.88
C GLY A 256 -1.79 -10.15 -1.62
N GLY A 257 -0.61 -10.56 -1.16
CA GLY A 257 0.01 -10.11 0.08
C GLY A 257 -0.33 -10.95 1.33
N VAL A 258 -1.42 -11.72 1.28
CA VAL A 258 -1.86 -12.63 2.35
C VAL A 258 -2.27 -14.01 1.83
N GLU A 259 -1.67 -14.46 0.72
CA GLU A 259 -2.12 -15.62 -0.05
C GLU A 259 -2.13 -16.89 0.81
N LYS A 260 -1.16 -17.00 1.72
CA LYS A 260 -0.96 -18.12 2.65
C LYS A 260 -1.93 -18.13 3.83
N ASN A 261 -2.66 -17.05 4.08
CA ASN A 261 -3.53 -16.84 5.23
C ASN A 261 -4.90 -16.33 4.77
N PRO A 262 -5.76 -17.22 4.20
CA PRO A 262 -7.03 -16.80 3.63
C PRO A 262 -7.94 -16.00 4.58
N GLU A 263 -7.89 -16.27 5.88
CA GLU A 263 -8.63 -15.55 6.91
C GLU A 263 -8.27 -14.05 7.01
N LEU A 264 -7.09 -13.67 6.53
CA LEU A 264 -6.63 -12.27 6.49
C LEU A 264 -7.09 -11.54 5.22
N ARG A 265 -7.68 -12.23 4.24
CA ARG A 265 -8.26 -11.56 3.06
C ARG A 265 -9.44 -10.68 3.48
N TYR A 266 -9.55 -9.49 2.90
CA TYR A 266 -10.53 -8.49 3.34
C TYR A 266 -11.96 -9.04 3.35
N GLN A 267 -12.33 -9.85 2.34
CA GLN A 267 -13.67 -10.40 2.22
C GLN A 267 -13.98 -11.42 3.31
N ASN A 268 -12.98 -12.15 3.79
CA ASN A 268 -13.15 -13.11 4.88
C ASN A 268 -13.21 -12.41 6.23
N GLN A 269 -12.42 -11.35 6.42
CA GLN A 269 -12.54 -10.46 7.58
C GLN A 269 -13.93 -9.79 7.62
N PHE A 270 -14.41 -9.30 6.47
CA PHE A 270 -15.76 -8.73 6.33
C PHE A 270 -16.84 -9.76 6.65
N ALA A 271 -16.78 -10.97 6.10
CA ALA A 271 -17.76 -12.02 6.38
C ALA A 271 -17.79 -12.38 7.87
N LYS A 272 -16.63 -12.45 8.53
CA LYS A 272 -16.51 -12.68 9.97
C LYS A 272 -17.16 -11.56 10.78
N ALA A 273 -16.82 -10.30 10.50
CA ALA A 273 -17.37 -9.14 11.19
C ALA A 273 -18.89 -9.01 10.97
N LEU A 274 -19.36 -9.32 9.76
CA LEU A 274 -20.79 -9.34 9.43
C LEU A 274 -21.53 -10.46 10.20
N GLN A 275 -20.92 -11.65 10.31
CA GLN A 275 -21.46 -12.75 11.11
C GLN A 275 -21.53 -12.42 12.61
N GLU A 276 -20.52 -11.72 13.14
CA GLU A 276 -20.51 -11.25 14.53
C GLU A 276 -21.62 -10.23 14.79
N ARG A 277 -21.88 -9.33 13.82
CA ARG A 277 -22.93 -8.31 13.93
C ARG A 277 -24.34 -8.87 13.73
N PHE A 278 -24.49 -9.86 12.85
CA PHE A 278 -25.76 -10.54 12.56
C PHE A 278 -25.67 -12.03 12.93
N PRO A 279 -25.60 -12.38 14.23
CA PRO A 279 -25.28 -13.73 14.69
C PRO A 279 -26.32 -14.81 14.34
N LYS A 280 -27.50 -14.40 13.88
CA LYS A 280 -28.57 -15.32 13.43
C LYS A 280 -28.48 -15.66 11.94
N ALA A 281 -27.82 -14.83 11.14
CA ALA A 281 -27.70 -15.05 9.71
C ALA A 281 -26.64 -16.12 9.42
N ALA A 282 -26.78 -16.81 8.30
CA ALA A 282 -25.72 -17.65 7.74
C ALA A 282 -25.04 -16.90 6.59
N ILE A 283 -23.76 -16.58 6.74
CA ILE A 283 -23.01 -15.84 5.71
C ILE A 283 -22.23 -16.82 4.84
N ARG A 284 -22.58 -16.89 3.56
CA ARG A 284 -21.82 -17.64 2.55
C ARG A 284 -20.99 -16.67 1.71
N MET A 285 -19.69 -16.58 2.01
CA MET A 285 -18.74 -15.76 1.26
C MET A 285 -18.06 -16.59 0.16
N LEU A 286 -18.12 -16.11 -1.09
CA LEU A 286 -17.45 -16.66 -2.26
C LEU A 286 -16.44 -15.66 -2.80
N THR A 287 -15.28 -16.15 -3.25
CA THR A 287 -14.23 -15.31 -3.85
C THR A 287 -14.12 -15.58 -5.34
N ALA A 288 -14.39 -14.54 -6.14
CA ALA A 288 -14.16 -14.47 -7.57
C ALA A 288 -13.01 -13.48 -7.86
N GLY A 289 -11.86 -13.71 -7.23
CA GLY A 289 -10.62 -12.97 -7.47
C GLY A 289 -9.83 -13.54 -8.64
N TRP A 290 -9.19 -12.69 -9.44
CA TRP A 290 -8.26 -13.11 -10.50
C TRP A 290 -7.04 -12.19 -10.58
N GLY A 291 -5.90 -12.69 -10.10
CA GLY A 291 -4.65 -11.94 -10.12
C GLY A 291 -4.19 -11.46 -11.49
N GLY A 292 -3.74 -10.20 -11.54
CA GLY A 292 -3.22 -9.54 -12.75
C GLY A 292 -4.29 -9.14 -13.77
N GLN A 293 -5.58 -9.34 -13.46
CA GLN A 293 -6.67 -9.04 -14.37
C GLN A 293 -7.41 -7.74 -13.98
N HIS A 294 -8.06 -7.11 -14.96
CA HIS A 294 -8.96 -5.97 -14.75
C HIS A 294 -10.42 -6.39 -15.03
N SER A 295 -11.42 -5.59 -14.60
CA SER A 295 -12.82 -6.03 -14.59
C SER A 295 -13.34 -6.42 -15.97
N ARG A 296 -13.02 -5.63 -17.01
CA ARG A 296 -13.34 -5.94 -18.41
C ARG A 296 -12.72 -7.27 -18.85
N GLY A 297 -11.43 -7.49 -18.57
CA GLY A 297 -10.75 -8.71 -18.96
C GLY A 297 -11.32 -9.95 -18.25
N TYR A 298 -11.80 -9.81 -17.01
CA TYR A 298 -12.52 -10.88 -16.32
C TYR A 298 -13.85 -11.19 -17.04
N MET A 299 -14.64 -10.16 -17.37
CA MET A 299 -15.94 -10.33 -18.03
C MET A 299 -15.83 -10.93 -19.44
N GLU A 300 -14.78 -10.58 -20.18
CA GLU A 300 -14.55 -11.01 -21.56
C GLU A 300 -13.80 -12.35 -21.67
N ALA A 301 -13.43 -12.96 -20.53
CA ALA A 301 -12.69 -14.21 -20.53
C ALA A 301 -13.50 -15.36 -21.16
N PRO A 302 -12.82 -16.28 -21.88
CA PRO A 302 -13.50 -17.37 -22.57
C PRO A 302 -14.20 -18.32 -21.57
N PRO A 303 -15.34 -18.94 -21.95
CA PRO A 303 -16.10 -19.83 -21.07
C PRO A 303 -15.33 -21.05 -20.52
N GLU A 304 -14.29 -21.47 -21.22
CA GLU A 304 -13.37 -22.57 -20.83
C GLU A 304 -12.19 -22.09 -19.97
N GLY A 305 -12.15 -20.80 -19.63
CA GLY A 305 -11.09 -20.18 -18.83
C GLY A 305 -11.07 -20.63 -17.37
N ALA A 306 -9.92 -20.39 -16.73
CA ALA A 306 -9.76 -20.62 -15.29
C ALA A 306 -10.74 -19.80 -14.45
N LYS A 307 -11.13 -18.62 -14.94
CA LYS A 307 -12.06 -17.68 -14.32
C LYS A 307 -13.06 -17.23 -15.38
N VAL A 308 -14.35 -17.28 -15.04
CA VAL A 308 -15.46 -17.03 -15.95
C VAL A 308 -16.52 -16.24 -15.19
N PHE A 309 -16.81 -15.02 -15.64
CA PHE A 309 -17.72 -14.11 -14.93
C PHE A 309 -19.11 -14.73 -14.69
N ALA A 310 -19.69 -15.38 -15.69
CA ALA A 310 -20.98 -16.05 -15.54
C ALA A 310 -20.95 -17.13 -14.44
N ARG A 311 -19.96 -18.02 -14.46
CA ARG A 311 -19.82 -19.13 -13.50
C ARG A 311 -19.45 -18.67 -12.10
N ASP A 312 -18.51 -17.75 -12.00
CA ASP A 312 -17.90 -17.38 -10.72
C ASP A 312 -18.70 -16.30 -9.97
N VAL A 313 -19.46 -15.48 -10.70
CA VAL A 313 -20.20 -14.33 -10.13
C VAL A 313 -21.71 -14.47 -10.27
N LEU A 314 -22.22 -14.85 -11.45
CA LEU A 314 -23.67 -14.82 -11.71
C LEU A 314 -24.39 -16.10 -11.28
N GLU A 315 -23.88 -17.27 -11.66
CA GLU A 315 -24.45 -18.59 -11.35
C GLU A 315 -24.67 -18.87 -9.85
N PRO A 316 -23.81 -18.38 -8.92
CA PRO A 316 -24.09 -18.49 -7.48
C PRO A 316 -25.35 -17.74 -7.03
N LYS A 317 -25.93 -16.88 -7.87
CA LYS A 317 -27.07 -15.99 -7.57
C LYS A 317 -26.84 -15.21 -6.26
N PRO A 318 -25.75 -14.44 -6.17
CA PRO A 318 -25.42 -13.73 -4.94
C PRO A 318 -26.51 -12.72 -4.58
N ASP A 319 -26.80 -12.60 -3.30
CA ASP A 319 -27.60 -11.50 -2.76
C ASP A 319 -26.84 -10.18 -2.86
N LEU A 320 -25.52 -10.24 -2.67
CA LEU A 320 -24.62 -9.10 -2.67
C LEU A 320 -23.32 -9.41 -3.44
N VAL A 321 -22.88 -8.49 -4.29
CA VAL A 321 -21.56 -8.51 -4.91
C VAL A 321 -20.74 -7.32 -4.42
N THR A 322 -19.54 -7.59 -3.88
CA THR A 322 -18.55 -6.55 -3.59
C THR A 322 -17.54 -6.49 -4.74
N ILE A 323 -17.26 -5.29 -5.26
CA ILE A 323 -16.43 -5.10 -6.46
C ILE A 323 -15.20 -4.28 -6.11
N GLU A 324 -14.01 -4.86 -6.31
CA GLU A 324 -12.73 -4.22 -6.02
C GLU A 324 -11.72 -4.52 -7.15
N PHE A 325 -11.31 -3.49 -7.88
CA PHE A 325 -10.36 -3.61 -9.00
C PHE A 325 -9.37 -2.44 -9.00
N VAL A 326 -8.24 -2.59 -8.33
CA VAL A 326 -7.12 -1.64 -8.49
C VAL A 326 -6.60 -1.60 -9.93
N ASN A 327 -6.70 -2.71 -10.67
CA ASN A 327 -6.24 -2.82 -12.05
C ASN A 327 -7.11 -2.07 -13.07
N ASP A 328 -8.27 -1.55 -12.67
CA ASP A 328 -9.10 -0.66 -13.50
C ASP A 328 -8.57 0.79 -13.52
N ALA A 329 -7.45 1.08 -12.84
CA ALA A 329 -6.85 2.42 -12.75
C ALA A 329 -6.52 3.09 -14.09
N TYR A 330 -6.51 2.35 -15.21
CA TYR A 330 -6.36 2.90 -16.55
C TYR A 330 -7.60 3.66 -17.05
N LEU A 331 -8.76 3.48 -16.43
CA LEU A 331 -10.01 4.11 -16.82
C LEU A 331 -10.03 5.60 -16.46
N SER A 332 -10.50 6.43 -17.40
CA SER A 332 -10.88 7.82 -17.08
C SER A 332 -12.17 7.87 -16.25
N GLU A 333 -12.50 9.04 -15.71
CA GLU A 333 -13.75 9.26 -14.96
C GLU A 333 -14.99 8.91 -15.80
N GLU A 334 -14.99 9.25 -17.10
CA GLU A 334 -16.07 8.99 -18.07
C GLU A 334 -16.15 7.51 -18.45
N GLN A 335 -15.00 6.89 -18.75
CA GLN A 335 -14.95 5.47 -19.06
C GLN A 335 -15.42 4.62 -17.86
N THR A 336 -15.12 5.07 -16.64
CA THR A 336 -15.63 4.46 -15.40
C THR A 336 -17.16 4.50 -15.37
N GLN A 337 -17.80 5.62 -15.74
CA GLN A 337 -19.27 5.69 -15.76
C GLN A 337 -19.89 4.70 -16.74
N GLU A 338 -19.35 4.63 -17.96
CA GLU A 338 -19.89 3.75 -19.00
C GLU A 338 -19.70 2.28 -18.62
N HIS A 339 -18.49 1.93 -18.15
CA HIS A 339 -18.12 0.56 -17.84
C HIS A 339 -18.88 0.02 -16.64
N TYR A 340 -18.92 0.78 -15.54
CA TYR A 340 -19.59 0.34 -14.32
C TYR A 340 -21.12 0.34 -14.44
N ARG A 341 -21.70 1.12 -15.38
CA ARG A 341 -23.14 1.03 -15.70
C ARG A 341 -23.49 -0.34 -16.27
N LYS A 342 -22.68 -0.86 -17.20
CA LYS A 342 -22.88 -2.21 -17.78
C LYS A 342 -22.78 -3.29 -16.71
N ILE A 343 -21.79 -3.18 -15.81
CA ILE A 343 -21.63 -4.08 -14.67
C ILE A 343 -22.88 -4.05 -13.77
N LYS A 344 -23.33 -2.85 -13.40
CA LYS A 344 -24.53 -2.65 -12.58
C LYS A 344 -25.76 -3.32 -13.21
N ASP A 345 -26.01 -3.04 -14.48
CA ASP A 345 -27.18 -3.57 -15.20
C ASP A 345 -27.19 -5.11 -15.21
N ILE A 346 -26.03 -5.74 -15.42
CA ILE A 346 -25.91 -7.22 -15.43
C ILE A 346 -26.15 -7.81 -14.04
N LEU A 347 -25.54 -7.23 -13.00
CA LEU A 347 -25.64 -7.74 -11.63
C LEU A 347 -27.06 -7.55 -11.04
N GLU A 348 -27.68 -6.40 -11.28
CA GLU A 348 -29.06 -6.16 -10.86
C GLU A 348 -30.06 -7.06 -11.60
N ALA A 349 -29.84 -7.31 -12.90
CA ALA A 349 -30.65 -8.28 -13.65
C ALA A 349 -30.51 -9.72 -13.10
N ASN A 350 -29.38 -10.04 -12.48
CA ASN A 350 -29.16 -11.30 -11.75
C ASN A 350 -29.78 -11.30 -10.34
N GLY A 351 -30.35 -10.17 -9.91
CA GLY A 351 -31.01 -10.00 -8.62
C GLY A 351 -30.10 -9.56 -7.47
N SER A 352 -28.84 -9.22 -7.75
CA SER A 352 -27.82 -8.90 -6.75
C SER A 352 -27.80 -7.41 -6.40
N GLU A 353 -27.63 -7.10 -5.11
CA GLU A 353 -27.22 -5.78 -4.65
C GLU A 353 -25.70 -5.60 -4.79
N ILE A 354 -25.21 -4.37 -4.82
CA ILE A 354 -23.82 -4.05 -5.19
C ILE A 354 -23.18 -3.11 -4.17
N ILE A 355 -21.96 -3.45 -3.75
CA ILE A 355 -21.03 -2.52 -3.10
C ILE A 355 -19.81 -2.35 -4.01
N LEU A 356 -19.49 -1.11 -4.36
CA LEU A 356 -18.19 -0.76 -4.93
C LEU A 356 -17.19 -0.51 -3.81
N ILE A 357 -15.96 -1.00 -3.96
CA ILE A 357 -14.86 -0.69 -3.06
C ILE A 357 -13.88 0.21 -3.83
N THR A 358 -13.60 1.41 -3.31
CA THR A 358 -12.51 2.22 -3.88
C THR A 358 -11.18 1.55 -3.57
N PRO A 359 -10.28 1.38 -4.56
CA PRO A 359 -9.03 0.64 -4.35
C PRO A 359 -8.07 1.41 -3.46
N HIS A 360 -7.11 0.70 -2.88
CA HIS A 360 -5.97 1.29 -2.19
C HIS A 360 -5.02 2.01 -3.15
N LEU A 361 -4.15 2.86 -2.59
CA LEU A 361 -3.07 3.50 -3.31
C LEU A 361 -2.02 2.45 -3.73
N VAL A 362 -1.31 2.69 -4.83
CA VAL A 362 -0.23 1.81 -5.31
C VAL A 362 1.08 2.59 -5.33
N ARG A 363 2.18 1.98 -5.76
CA ARG A 363 3.49 2.63 -5.86
C ARG A 363 3.42 4.03 -6.52
N PRO A 364 4.07 5.07 -5.98
CA PRO A 364 3.88 6.45 -6.45
C PRO A 364 4.08 6.68 -7.96
N ASP A 365 5.09 6.07 -8.58
CA ASP A 365 5.36 6.23 -10.02
C ASP A 365 4.25 5.61 -10.89
N TRP A 366 3.53 4.59 -10.41
CA TRP A 366 2.37 4.03 -11.12
C TRP A 366 1.15 4.94 -11.09
N MET A 367 1.11 5.88 -10.14
CA MET A 367 0.10 6.93 -10.07
C MET A 367 0.61 8.26 -10.63
N ALA A 368 1.84 8.31 -11.17
CA ALA A 368 2.51 9.52 -11.64
C ALA A 368 2.65 10.62 -10.57
N VAL A 369 2.92 10.23 -9.32
CA VAL A 369 3.11 11.13 -8.17
C VAL A 369 4.45 10.92 -7.50
N THR A 370 4.90 11.93 -6.74
CA THR A 370 6.20 11.92 -6.03
C THR A 370 6.06 12.01 -4.50
N THR A 371 4.84 12.13 -4.00
CA THR A 371 4.53 12.15 -2.57
C THR A 371 3.79 10.89 -2.16
N MET A 372 3.76 10.61 -0.86
CA MET A 372 2.95 9.56 -0.24
C MET A 372 1.83 10.13 0.64
N LYS A 373 1.57 11.44 0.56
CA LYS A 373 0.64 12.16 1.41
C LYS A 373 -0.48 12.72 0.55
N PHE A 374 -1.67 12.15 0.70
CA PHE A 374 -2.83 12.49 -0.11
C PHE A 374 -3.99 12.88 0.79
N ASP A 375 -4.72 13.91 0.40
CA ASP A 375 -6.02 14.23 0.99
C ASP A 375 -7.14 13.46 0.29
N GLU A 376 -6.97 13.24 -1.02
CA GLU A 376 -7.87 12.49 -1.88
C GLU A 376 -7.04 11.64 -2.85
N ASP A 377 -7.62 10.54 -3.33
CA ASP A 377 -7.00 9.70 -4.35
C ASP A 377 -6.71 10.49 -5.64
N PRO A 378 -5.47 10.47 -6.16
CA PRO A 378 -5.14 11.24 -7.35
C PRO A 378 -5.66 10.62 -8.65
N ARG A 379 -6.15 9.37 -8.64
CA ARG A 379 -6.47 8.62 -9.86
C ARG A 379 -7.86 8.98 -10.40
N PRO A 380 -8.00 9.30 -11.70
CA PRO A 380 -9.29 9.60 -12.33
C PRO A 380 -10.34 8.48 -12.18
N TYR A 381 -9.90 7.22 -12.19
CA TYR A 381 -10.75 6.06 -11.96
C TYR A 381 -11.50 6.13 -10.62
N VAL A 382 -10.80 6.47 -9.52
CA VAL A 382 -11.39 6.51 -8.18
C VAL A 382 -12.39 7.65 -8.06
N LYS A 383 -12.08 8.81 -8.63
CA LYS A 383 -13.06 9.90 -8.79
C LYS A 383 -14.30 9.45 -9.58
N GLY A 384 -14.09 8.64 -10.62
CA GLY A 384 -15.15 8.00 -11.40
C GLY A 384 -16.05 7.09 -10.56
N LEU A 385 -15.48 6.28 -9.68
CA LEU A 385 -16.25 5.41 -8.76
C LEU A 385 -17.13 6.24 -7.81
N TYR A 386 -16.60 7.30 -7.21
CA TYR A 386 -17.40 8.19 -6.35
C TYR A 386 -18.56 8.81 -7.12
N ARG A 387 -18.30 9.37 -8.30
CA ARG A 387 -19.34 9.95 -9.16
C ARG A 387 -20.39 8.90 -9.52
N PHE A 388 -19.96 7.71 -9.94
CA PHE A 388 -20.84 6.64 -10.35
C PHE A 388 -21.74 6.16 -9.21
N ALA A 389 -21.17 5.90 -8.04
CA ALA A 389 -21.91 5.46 -6.86
C ALA A 389 -22.99 6.47 -6.45
N LYS A 390 -22.63 7.76 -6.43
CA LYS A 390 -23.54 8.86 -6.10
C LYS A 390 -24.69 8.98 -7.11
N GLU A 391 -24.38 9.01 -8.40
CA GLU A 391 -25.37 9.24 -9.46
C GLU A 391 -26.31 8.06 -9.69
N ASN A 392 -25.84 6.83 -9.42
CA ASN A 392 -26.59 5.61 -9.73
C ASN A 392 -27.13 4.90 -8.49
N GLY A 393 -26.99 5.50 -7.30
CA GLY A 393 -27.51 4.94 -6.05
C GLY A 393 -26.89 3.60 -5.67
N VAL A 394 -25.58 3.46 -5.85
CA VAL A 394 -24.83 2.23 -5.50
C VAL A 394 -24.06 2.46 -4.21
N ALA A 395 -24.03 1.47 -3.31
CA ALA A 395 -23.24 1.55 -2.09
C ALA A 395 -21.74 1.60 -2.41
N LEU A 396 -20.98 2.41 -1.67
CA LEU A 396 -19.53 2.55 -1.85
C LEU A 396 -18.83 2.42 -0.50
N ALA A 397 -18.01 1.38 -0.35
CA ALA A 397 -17.08 1.20 0.75
C ALA A 397 -15.77 1.93 0.40
N ASP A 398 -15.42 2.94 1.19
CA ASP A 398 -14.33 3.85 0.83
C ASP A 398 -12.97 3.38 1.37
N GLY A 399 -12.39 2.40 0.69
CA GLY A 399 -11.04 1.92 0.98
C GLY A 399 -9.97 2.97 0.70
N SER A 400 -10.07 3.68 -0.42
CA SER A 400 -9.10 4.71 -0.81
C SER A 400 -8.96 5.84 0.21
N ARG A 401 -10.07 6.36 0.76
CA ARG A 401 -10.03 7.38 1.83
C ARG A 401 -9.21 6.92 3.01
N ARG A 402 -9.39 5.68 3.46
CA ARG A 402 -8.64 5.11 4.59
C ARG A 402 -7.15 5.03 4.30
N TRP A 403 -6.76 4.71 3.06
CA TRP A 403 -5.37 4.73 2.63
C TRP A 403 -4.79 6.15 2.53
N CYS A 404 -5.58 7.12 2.07
CA CYS A 404 -5.18 8.52 2.06
C CYS A 404 -5.00 9.08 3.48
N GLU A 405 -5.78 8.62 4.46
CA GLU A 405 -5.67 9.05 5.86
C GLU A 405 -4.43 8.50 6.58
N LEU A 406 -3.79 7.43 6.07
CA LEU A 406 -2.65 6.78 6.72
C LEU A 406 -1.51 7.74 7.05
N TRP A 407 -1.21 8.71 6.18
CA TRP A 407 -0.08 9.59 6.43
C TRP A 407 -0.29 10.50 7.65
N ARG A 408 -1.54 10.86 7.94
CA ARG A 408 -1.95 11.60 9.15
C ARG A 408 -1.95 10.73 10.39
N GLN A 409 -2.00 9.41 10.22
CA GLN A 409 -1.82 8.44 11.30
C GLN A 409 -0.32 8.11 11.50
N GLY A 410 0.57 8.89 10.88
CA GLY A 410 2.01 8.64 10.92
C GLY A 410 2.48 7.52 10.00
N ILE A 411 1.63 6.98 9.12
CA ILE A 411 1.94 5.77 8.36
C ILE A 411 2.17 6.09 6.87
N PRO A 412 3.39 5.89 6.34
CA PRO A 412 3.59 5.87 4.88
C PRO A 412 2.91 4.64 4.28
N TYR A 413 1.90 4.82 3.44
CA TYR A 413 1.06 3.72 2.92
C TYR A 413 1.87 2.61 2.22
N VAL A 414 2.99 2.94 1.58
CA VAL A 414 3.87 1.96 0.92
C VAL A 414 4.41 0.89 1.86
N THR A 415 4.41 1.15 3.17
CA THR A 415 4.82 0.17 4.19
C THR A 415 3.78 -0.92 4.41
N LEU A 416 2.55 -0.75 3.91
CA LEU A 416 1.50 -1.77 3.90
C LEU A 416 1.52 -2.58 2.60
N GLU A 417 2.36 -2.22 1.61
CA GLU A 417 2.48 -2.96 0.34
C GLU A 417 3.45 -4.13 0.50
N ALA A 418 2.92 -5.32 0.72
CA ALA A 418 3.67 -6.57 0.94
C ALA A 418 4.63 -6.90 -0.22
N ASN A 419 4.26 -6.56 -1.46
CA ASN A 419 5.10 -6.72 -2.65
C ASN A 419 5.90 -5.46 -3.01
N SER A 420 5.75 -4.36 -2.26
CA SER A 420 6.28 -3.02 -2.58
C SER A 420 5.71 -2.37 -3.84
N ILE A 421 4.53 -2.80 -4.29
CA ILE A 421 3.86 -2.31 -5.50
C ILE A 421 2.41 -1.94 -5.20
N ASN A 422 1.58 -2.95 -4.93
CA ASN A 422 0.12 -2.87 -4.94
C ASN A 422 -0.57 -4.04 -4.22
N HIS A 423 0.14 -4.95 -3.56
CA HIS A 423 -0.49 -6.03 -2.79
C HIS A 423 -0.48 -5.65 -1.30
N PRO A 424 -1.63 -5.34 -0.70
CA PRO A 424 -1.68 -4.97 0.70
C PRO A 424 -1.34 -6.15 1.61
N ASP A 425 -0.65 -5.88 2.71
CA ASP A 425 -0.51 -6.84 3.79
C ASP A 425 -1.80 -6.94 4.63
N ALA A 426 -1.74 -7.69 5.73
CA ALA A 426 -2.88 -7.90 6.61
C ALA A 426 -3.52 -6.59 7.13
N ARG A 427 -2.72 -5.54 7.37
CA ARG A 427 -3.22 -4.23 7.82
C ARG A 427 -3.99 -3.56 6.69
N GLY A 428 -3.45 -3.59 5.47
CA GLY A 428 -4.13 -3.03 4.29
C GLY A 428 -5.45 -3.75 3.96
N HIS A 429 -5.48 -5.08 4.09
CA HIS A 429 -6.72 -5.85 3.95
C HIS A 429 -7.76 -5.52 5.02
N ALA A 430 -7.34 -5.28 6.27
CA ALA A 430 -8.24 -4.88 7.34
C ALA A 430 -8.96 -3.55 7.03
N LEU A 431 -8.26 -2.58 6.43
CA LEU A 431 -8.86 -1.29 6.04
C LEU A 431 -10.05 -1.45 5.09
N PHE A 432 -9.98 -2.40 4.14
CA PHE A 432 -11.10 -2.71 3.26
C PHE A 432 -12.28 -3.36 3.99
N ALA A 433 -12.00 -4.28 4.91
CA ALA A 433 -13.03 -4.91 5.73
C ALA A 433 -13.73 -3.89 6.63
N GLU A 434 -12.99 -2.96 7.21
CA GLU A 434 -13.53 -1.86 8.01
C GLU A 434 -14.40 -0.92 7.14
N ALA A 435 -13.93 -0.54 5.95
CA ALA A 435 -14.72 0.25 5.00
C ALA A 435 -16.05 -0.41 4.62
N LEU A 436 -16.04 -1.74 4.44
CA LEU A 436 -17.26 -2.51 4.17
C LEU A 436 -18.21 -2.51 5.37
N MET A 437 -17.68 -2.70 6.58
CA MET A 437 -18.48 -2.73 7.81
C MET A 437 -19.08 -1.37 8.19
N GLU A 438 -18.47 -0.25 7.79
CA GLU A 438 -19.05 1.10 7.95
C GLU A 438 -20.40 1.26 7.25
N LEU A 439 -20.68 0.46 6.21
CA LEU A 439 -21.95 0.53 5.49
C LEU A 439 -23.12 -0.06 6.28
N PHE A 440 -22.85 -1.01 7.19
CA PHE A 440 -23.88 -1.74 7.92
C PHE A 440 -24.14 -1.09 9.28
N PRO A 441 -25.40 -1.02 9.73
CA PRO A 441 -25.74 -0.50 11.05
C PRO A 441 -25.13 -1.39 12.13
N GLU A 442 -24.86 -0.82 13.31
CA GLU A 442 -24.44 -1.56 14.52
C GLU A 442 -25.51 -2.53 15.03
#